data_AF-A0A953SDC1-F1
#
_entry.id   AF-A0A953SDC1-F1
#
_cell.length_a   1.000
_cell.length_b   1.000
_cell.length_c   1.000
_cell.angle_alpha   90.00
_cell.angle_beta   90.00
_cell.angle_gamma   90.00
#
_symmetry.space_group_name_H-M   'P 1'
#
loop_
_entity.id
_entity.type
_entity.pdbx_description
1 polymer ?
#
loop_
_entity_poly.entity_id
_entity_poly.type
_entity_poly.pdbx_seq_one_letter_code
_entity_poly.pdbx_strand_id
1 'polypeptide(L)'
;MSEKNSEILPDERTEGEDAASGTPYLDELCKGPWPSHAKELKRTRYPIMMYEEGIRQRYTQWGHGGMSSVPGLGSGAIARKSRRPEIITHSNLIRVLGNPGNFYTTKAFRKICELTDKYGDSSLHVLTTNSNIEICGLMNDGQMKAITTELNAMGYDVGSAGDAIRNIPDCMGPALCEYAVSDTPRLKYFMTKYYIDDIQYPRFPFKIKTKMSGCPNDCGKAILHADVGIIGVFKDLPKVDNERLSLWVEKGGDIERVRNNCPTDAMDWDGKRLEIDGESCVRCMYCINRIPAIEPGDDRGVAITVGGNMKGKYGPKKGKVVFPFIKAASPEYKELVAAYSKICEVYDDHGKKKERLGDLMQRVGFDKFLEWCAVEVTTMNFSSPRRNTFYHWSTEEEAGGLHD
;
A
#
# COMPACT_ATOMS: atom_id res chain seq x y z
N MET A 1 -10.77 -42.23 14.01
CA MET A 1 -9.94 -41.62 15.08
C MET A 1 -9.51 -40.25 14.61
N SER A 2 -9.95 -39.10 15.12
CA SER A 2 -10.90 -38.76 16.17
C SER A 2 -11.48 -37.39 15.79
N GLU A 3 -12.79 -37.29 15.63
CA GLU A 3 -13.51 -36.03 15.71
C GLU A 3 -13.29 -35.44 17.10
N LYS A 4 -12.52 -34.36 17.21
CA LYS A 4 -12.44 -33.45 18.37
C LYS A 4 -11.51 -32.29 18.02
N ASN A 5 -12.09 -31.18 17.57
CA ASN A 5 -11.62 -29.79 17.71
C ASN A 5 -12.50 -28.83 16.87
N SER A 6 -13.83 -29.01 16.92
CA SER A 6 -14.80 -28.07 16.36
C SER A 6 -15.33 -27.16 17.47
N GLU A 7 -14.46 -26.39 18.13
CA GLU A 7 -14.92 -25.33 19.01
C GLU A 7 -15.09 -24.05 18.16
N ILE A 8 -16.28 -23.93 17.58
CA ILE A 8 -16.80 -22.63 17.14
C ILE A 8 -16.92 -21.78 18.41
N LEU A 9 -16.45 -20.54 18.36
CA LEU A 9 -16.56 -19.62 19.51
C LEU A 9 -18.05 -19.51 19.90
N PRO A 10 -18.39 -19.59 21.20
CA PRO A 10 -19.79 -19.64 21.65
C PRO A 10 -20.58 -18.43 21.14
N ASP A 11 -21.83 -18.68 20.74
CA ASP A 11 -22.63 -17.82 19.87
C ASP A 11 -23.17 -16.55 20.55
N GLU A 12 -23.25 -16.50 21.88
CA GLU A 12 -23.99 -15.43 22.57
C GLU A 12 -23.15 -14.73 23.65
N ARG A 13 -22.98 -13.40 23.49
CA ARG A 13 -22.99 -12.47 24.62
C ARG A 13 -24.18 -11.55 24.41
N THR A 14 -25.23 -11.79 25.17
CA THR A 14 -26.41 -10.91 25.22
C THR A 14 -26.00 -9.51 25.68
N GLU A 15 -26.47 -8.48 24.98
CA GLU A 15 -26.36 -7.09 25.43
C GLU A 15 -27.03 -6.96 26.81
N GLY A 16 -26.24 -6.82 27.89
CA GLY A 16 -26.79 -6.56 29.23
C GLY A 16 -26.16 -7.29 30.41
N GLU A 17 -25.16 -8.18 30.25
CA GLU A 17 -24.44 -8.74 31.40
C GLU A 17 -23.34 -7.80 31.92
N ASP A 18 -23.75 -6.69 32.54
CA ASP A 18 -22.91 -5.82 33.38
C ASP A 18 -22.62 -6.47 34.75
N ALA A 19 -22.20 -7.74 34.75
CA ALA A 19 -21.70 -8.41 35.94
C ALA A 19 -20.20 -8.12 36.07
N ALA A 20 -19.86 -7.00 36.73
CA ALA A 20 -18.50 -6.62 37.13
C ALA A 20 -17.43 -7.08 36.13
N SER A 21 -17.48 -6.51 34.92
CA SER A 21 -16.62 -6.89 33.79
C SER A 21 -15.19 -7.06 34.31
N GLY A 22 -14.64 -8.28 34.24
CA GLY A 22 -13.26 -8.58 34.64
C GLY A 22 -12.21 -7.88 33.78
N THR A 23 -12.58 -6.75 33.15
CA THR A 23 -11.81 -5.95 32.21
C THR A 23 -11.76 -4.46 32.57
N PRO A 24 -11.37 -4.07 33.81
CA PRO A 24 -11.35 -2.67 34.24
C PRO A 24 -10.50 -1.75 33.35
N TYR A 25 -9.42 -2.24 32.74
CA TYR A 25 -8.63 -1.40 31.83
C TYR A 25 -9.34 -1.16 30.50
N LEU A 26 -10.00 -2.17 29.92
CA LEU A 26 -10.83 -1.98 28.72
C LEU A 26 -12.03 -1.07 29.00
N ASP A 27 -12.62 -1.14 30.20
CA ASP A 27 -13.75 -0.27 30.59
C ASP A 27 -13.36 1.21 30.54
N GLU A 28 -12.12 1.54 30.91
CA GLU A 28 -11.60 2.89 30.77
C GLU A 28 -11.51 3.33 29.29
N LEU A 29 -11.09 2.42 28.41
CA LEU A 29 -10.99 2.67 26.97
C LEU A 29 -12.36 2.82 26.28
N CYS A 30 -13.46 2.41 26.92
CA CYS A 30 -14.81 2.60 26.42
C CYS A 30 -15.34 4.03 26.62
N LYS A 31 -14.64 4.86 27.41
CA LYS A 31 -15.04 6.23 27.72
C LYS A 31 -14.59 7.22 26.62
N GLY A 32 -15.18 8.41 26.66
CA GLY A 32 -14.81 9.53 25.78
C GLY A 32 -15.60 9.58 24.46
N PRO A 33 -15.36 10.62 23.65
CA PRO A 33 -16.17 10.88 22.46
C PRO A 33 -15.71 10.14 21.20
N TRP A 34 -14.48 9.62 21.17
CA TRP A 34 -13.96 8.90 20.00
C TRP A 34 -14.56 7.48 19.93
N PRO A 35 -14.97 6.97 18.74
CA PRO A 35 -15.48 5.61 18.61
C PRO A 35 -14.47 4.59 19.16
N SER A 36 -14.82 3.95 20.28
CA SER A 36 -13.92 3.08 21.02
C SER A 36 -13.85 1.70 20.38
N HIS A 37 -12.64 1.27 19.99
CA HIS A 37 -12.41 -0.10 19.56
C HIS A 37 -12.66 -1.10 20.69
N ALA A 38 -12.46 -0.74 21.96
CA ALA A 38 -12.77 -1.61 23.09
C ALA A 38 -14.27 -1.86 23.20
N LYS A 39 -15.10 -0.83 22.98
CA LYS A 39 -16.56 -0.97 22.91
C LYS A 39 -16.98 -1.89 21.77
N GLU A 40 -16.40 -1.74 20.58
CA GLU A 40 -16.70 -2.63 19.46
C GLU A 40 -16.26 -4.07 19.74
N LEU A 41 -15.04 -4.30 20.24
CA LEU A 41 -14.56 -5.66 20.57
C LEU A 41 -15.45 -6.37 21.61
N LYS A 42 -15.99 -5.65 22.59
CA LYS A 42 -16.92 -6.20 23.58
C LYS A 42 -18.24 -6.70 22.98
N ARG A 43 -18.63 -6.22 21.80
CA ARG A 43 -19.82 -6.66 21.05
C ARG A 43 -19.55 -7.87 20.16
N THR A 44 -18.29 -8.30 20.05
CA THR A 44 -17.86 -9.43 19.23
C THR A 44 -17.52 -10.64 20.11
N ARG A 45 -17.21 -11.79 19.49
CA ARG A 45 -16.69 -12.97 20.19
C ARG A 45 -15.18 -12.91 20.43
N TYR A 46 -14.53 -11.76 20.18
CA TYR A 46 -13.12 -11.58 20.46
C TYR A 46 -12.81 -11.90 21.94
N PRO A 47 -11.71 -12.60 22.25
CA PRO A 47 -11.34 -12.94 23.62
C PRO A 47 -10.83 -11.70 24.38
N ILE A 48 -11.74 -10.82 24.83
CA ILE A 48 -11.41 -9.53 25.46
C ILE A 48 -10.46 -9.64 26.67
N MET A 49 -10.48 -10.78 27.39
CA MET A 49 -9.55 -11.05 28.48
C MET A 49 -8.08 -11.11 28.02
N MET A 50 -7.81 -11.52 26.77
CA MET A 50 -6.48 -11.45 26.18
C MET A 50 -6.00 -10.00 26.07
N TYR A 51 -6.91 -9.09 25.76
CA TYR A 51 -6.56 -7.68 25.58
C TYR A 51 -6.40 -6.98 26.93
N GLU A 52 -7.31 -7.23 27.87
CA GLU A 52 -7.21 -6.77 29.26
C GLU A 52 -5.87 -7.14 29.87
N GLU A 53 -5.51 -8.41 29.77
CA GLU A 53 -4.27 -8.92 30.32
C GLU A 53 -3.05 -8.34 29.62
N GLY A 54 -3.15 -8.10 28.31
CA GLY A 54 -2.10 -7.42 27.54
C GLY A 54 -1.83 -6.00 28.02
N ILE A 55 -2.88 -5.26 28.39
CA ILE A 55 -2.77 -3.91 28.97
C ILE A 55 -2.19 -4.01 30.39
N ARG A 56 -2.75 -4.88 31.23
CA ARG A 56 -2.31 -5.08 32.61
C ARG A 56 -0.84 -5.43 32.72
N GLN A 57 -0.38 -6.40 31.92
CA GLN A 57 1.01 -6.84 31.90
C GLN A 57 1.92 -5.94 31.05
N ARG A 58 1.35 -5.03 30.25
CA ARG A 58 2.06 -4.23 29.23
C ARG A 58 2.90 -5.11 28.29
N TYR A 59 2.38 -6.30 27.97
CA TYR A 59 3.09 -7.31 27.20
C TYR A 59 2.12 -8.12 26.35
N THR A 60 2.55 -8.54 25.16
CA THR A 60 1.68 -9.27 24.24
C THR A 60 1.36 -10.67 24.78
N GLN A 61 0.06 -10.97 24.85
CA GLN A 61 -0.47 -12.29 25.23
C GLN A 61 -0.49 -13.28 24.06
N TRP A 62 -0.09 -12.83 22.88
CA TRP A 62 0.08 -13.69 21.71
C TRP A 62 1.52 -14.19 21.59
N GLY A 63 1.65 -15.45 21.20
CA GLY A 63 2.93 -16.11 21.00
C GLY A 63 3.58 -15.76 19.67
N HIS A 64 4.68 -16.46 19.37
CA HIS A 64 5.24 -16.44 18.02
C HIS A 64 4.15 -16.90 17.03
N GLY A 65 3.87 -16.05 16.05
CA GLY A 65 2.97 -16.40 14.96
C GLY A 65 3.68 -17.27 13.91
N GLY A 66 2.89 -17.77 12.96
CA GLY A 66 3.38 -18.49 11.79
C GLY A 66 2.61 -18.08 10.55
N MET A 67 3.09 -18.49 9.39
CA MET A 67 2.21 -18.60 8.22
C MET A 67 1.49 -19.94 8.35
N SER A 68 0.16 -19.94 8.20
CA SER A 68 -0.55 -21.22 8.03
C SER A 68 -0.44 -21.64 6.57
N SER A 69 -0.06 -22.89 6.34
CA SER A 69 -0.08 -23.53 5.01
C SER A 69 -1.34 -24.36 4.91
N VAL A 70 -2.49 -23.71 4.68
CA VAL A 70 -3.75 -24.41 4.44
C VAL A 70 -3.73 -24.96 3.01
N PRO A 71 -3.92 -26.27 2.76
CA PRO A 71 -3.94 -26.80 1.41
C PRO A 71 -4.99 -26.11 0.53
N GLY A 72 -4.54 -25.54 -0.61
CA GLY A 72 -5.36 -24.72 -1.50
C GLY A 72 -5.28 -23.21 -1.25
N LEU A 73 -4.55 -22.79 -0.21
CA LEU A 73 -4.31 -21.40 0.15
C LEU A 73 -2.79 -21.12 0.11
N GLY A 74 -2.32 -20.45 -0.93
CA GLY A 74 -0.88 -20.18 -1.07
C GLY A 74 -0.38 -19.12 -0.08
N SER A 75 -1.20 -18.10 0.21
CA SER A 75 -0.85 -16.96 1.05
C SER A 75 -2.08 -16.35 1.73
N GLY A 76 -1.89 -15.34 2.58
CA GLY A 76 -2.99 -14.54 3.14
C GLY A 76 -3.52 -14.97 4.50
N ALA A 77 -3.31 -16.23 4.92
CA ALA A 77 -3.58 -16.67 6.28
C ALA A 77 -2.40 -16.37 7.21
N ILE A 78 -2.70 -15.80 8.38
CA ILE A 78 -1.72 -15.57 9.44
C ILE A 78 -2.14 -16.35 10.67
N ALA A 79 -1.28 -17.29 11.07
CA ALA A 79 -1.50 -18.06 12.26
C ALA A 79 -1.11 -17.27 13.51
N ARG A 80 -1.96 -17.31 14.53
CA ARG A 80 -1.67 -16.73 15.84
C ARG A 80 -1.91 -17.77 16.92
N LYS A 81 -0.84 -18.13 17.62
CA LYS A 81 -0.90 -18.97 18.81
C LYS A 81 -1.00 -18.11 20.06
N SER A 82 -1.79 -18.53 21.03
CA SER A 82 -1.90 -17.87 22.32
C SER A 82 -0.74 -18.24 23.26
N ARG A 83 -0.35 -17.30 24.14
CA ARG A 83 0.47 -17.60 25.32
C ARG A 83 -0.36 -17.96 26.55
N ARG A 84 -1.68 -17.79 26.44
CA ARG A 84 -2.68 -17.99 27.49
C ARG A 84 -3.71 -19.02 27.00
N PRO A 85 -3.31 -20.30 26.84
CA PRO A 85 -4.18 -21.34 26.29
C PRO A 85 -5.44 -21.56 27.13
N GLU A 86 -5.43 -21.17 28.41
CA GLU A 86 -6.59 -21.19 29.29
C GLU A 86 -7.66 -20.13 28.96
N ILE A 87 -7.31 -19.09 28.18
CA ILE A 87 -8.27 -18.10 27.66
C ILE A 87 -8.70 -18.48 26.24
N ILE A 88 -7.72 -18.71 25.36
CA ILE A 88 -7.93 -19.11 23.97
C ILE A 88 -6.67 -19.80 23.47
N THR A 89 -6.77 -20.78 22.59
CA THR A 89 -5.58 -21.52 22.08
C THR A 89 -4.98 -20.88 20.83
N HIS A 90 -5.82 -20.49 19.88
CA HIS A 90 -5.45 -19.95 18.57
C HIS A 90 -6.40 -18.82 18.18
N SER A 91 -5.96 -17.92 17.31
CA SER A 91 -6.81 -16.90 16.69
C SER A 91 -6.19 -16.49 15.36
N ASN A 92 -6.36 -17.33 14.36
CA ASN A 92 -5.84 -17.07 13.02
C ASN A 92 -6.69 -15.99 12.35
N LEU A 93 -6.12 -15.36 11.33
CA LEU A 93 -6.85 -14.42 10.48
C LEU A 93 -6.60 -14.75 9.02
N ILE A 94 -7.56 -14.39 8.18
CA ILE A 94 -7.40 -14.41 6.74
C ILE A 94 -7.54 -13.00 6.19
N ARG A 95 -6.66 -12.65 5.25
CA ARG A 95 -6.78 -11.43 4.48
C ARG A 95 -7.68 -11.67 3.30
N VAL A 96 -8.51 -10.69 2.98
CA VAL A 96 -9.30 -10.61 1.75
C VAL A 96 -8.71 -9.50 0.89
N LEU A 97 -8.48 -9.75 -0.39
CA LEU A 97 -8.01 -8.72 -1.32
C LEU A 97 -9.00 -7.56 -1.37
N GLY A 98 -8.48 -6.34 -1.24
CA GLY A 98 -9.30 -5.13 -1.26
C GLY A 98 -9.75 -4.73 -2.66
N ASN A 99 -10.95 -4.18 -2.77
CA ASN A 99 -11.49 -3.67 -4.02
C ASN A 99 -10.69 -2.47 -4.57
N PRO A 100 -10.65 -2.26 -5.90
CA PRO A 100 -10.20 -1.02 -6.51
C PRO A 100 -10.79 0.24 -5.87
N GLY A 101 -9.96 1.23 -5.55
CA GLY A 101 -10.32 2.46 -4.86
C GLY A 101 -10.89 2.26 -3.44
N ASN A 102 -10.91 1.03 -2.93
CA ASN A 102 -11.63 0.62 -1.72
C ASN A 102 -13.15 0.90 -1.78
N PHE A 103 -13.75 0.81 -2.97
CA PHE A 103 -15.20 0.93 -3.15
C PHE A 103 -15.90 -0.41 -2.92
N TYR A 104 -16.93 -0.44 -2.08
CA TYR A 104 -17.70 -1.64 -1.77
C TYR A 104 -19.19 -1.37 -1.93
N THR A 105 -19.94 -2.35 -2.44
CA THR A 105 -21.40 -2.33 -2.36
C THR A 105 -21.84 -2.85 -1.00
N THR A 106 -22.96 -2.36 -0.49
CA THR A 106 -23.52 -2.84 0.78
C THR A 106 -23.85 -4.34 0.72
N LYS A 107 -24.28 -4.85 -0.44
CA LYS A 107 -24.52 -6.28 -0.67
C LYS A 107 -23.26 -7.13 -0.46
N ALA A 108 -22.15 -6.75 -1.11
CA ALA A 108 -20.89 -7.48 -0.98
C ALA A 108 -20.33 -7.41 0.44
N PHE A 109 -20.36 -6.21 1.05
CA PHE A 109 -19.81 -6.02 2.39
C PHE A 109 -20.62 -6.71 3.49
N ARG A 110 -21.96 -6.69 3.41
CA ARG A 110 -22.82 -7.48 4.33
C ARG A 110 -22.50 -8.97 4.26
N LYS A 111 -22.23 -9.48 3.06
CA LYS A 111 -21.85 -10.89 2.90
C LYS A 111 -20.50 -11.20 3.54
N ILE A 112 -19.52 -10.29 3.50
CA ILE A 112 -18.27 -10.41 4.26
C ILE A 112 -18.53 -10.43 5.77
N CYS A 113 -19.45 -9.59 6.28
CA CYS A 113 -19.86 -9.62 7.69
C CYS A 113 -20.49 -10.96 8.06
N GLU A 114 -21.43 -11.48 7.26
CA GLU A 114 -22.05 -12.80 7.49
C GLU A 114 -21.00 -13.92 7.58
N LEU A 115 -19.97 -13.89 6.72
CA LEU A 115 -18.87 -14.87 6.78
C LEU A 115 -18.00 -14.70 8.03
N THR A 116 -17.80 -13.46 8.48
CA THR A 116 -17.07 -13.16 9.72
C THR A 116 -17.84 -13.68 10.93
N ASP A 117 -19.16 -13.49 10.95
CA ASP A 117 -20.04 -14.00 12.00
C ASP A 117 -20.14 -15.52 11.97
N LYS A 118 -20.12 -16.14 10.78
CA LYS A 118 -20.20 -17.60 10.65
C LYS A 118 -18.92 -18.32 11.07
N TYR A 119 -17.75 -17.79 10.73
CA TYR A 119 -16.48 -18.51 10.87
C TYR A 119 -15.51 -17.93 11.90
N GLY A 120 -15.50 -16.60 12.05
CA GLY A 120 -14.55 -15.88 12.87
C GLY A 120 -15.09 -15.53 14.26
N ASP A 121 -14.50 -14.50 14.86
CA ASP A 121 -14.93 -13.97 16.15
C ASP A 121 -15.85 -12.75 16.03
N SER A 122 -16.51 -12.56 14.89
CA SER A 122 -17.31 -11.36 14.56
C SER A 122 -16.52 -10.05 14.58
N SER A 123 -15.17 -10.10 14.59
CA SER A 123 -14.33 -8.91 14.44
C SER A 123 -13.73 -8.80 13.04
N LEU A 124 -13.83 -7.60 12.47
CA LEU A 124 -13.29 -7.23 11.18
C LEU A 124 -12.29 -6.09 11.33
N HIS A 125 -11.10 -6.25 10.75
CA HIS A 125 -10.21 -5.11 10.51
C HIS A 125 -10.45 -4.61 9.09
N VAL A 126 -11.15 -3.48 8.99
CA VAL A 126 -11.54 -2.89 7.71
C VAL A 126 -10.42 -2.00 7.19
N LEU A 127 -9.75 -2.47 6.13
CA LEU A 127 -8.63 -1.82 5.44
C LEU A 127 -7.36 -1.70 6.29
N THR A 128 -6.49 -2.68 6.13
CA THR A 128 -5.11 -2.60 6.61
C THR A 128 -4.31 -1.54 5.87
N THR A 129 -3.06 -1.29 6.30
CA THR A 129 -2.11 -0.42 5.57
C THR A 129 -1.84 -0.82 4.11
N ASN A 130 -2.19 -2.05 3.71
CA ASN A 130 -2.14 -2.54 2.34
C ASN A 130 -3.55 -2.81 1.77
N SER A 131 -4.59 -2.15 2.30
CA SER A 131 -5.98 -2.23 1.84
C SER A 131 -6.63 -3.62 1.83
N ASN A 132 -6.10 -4.59 2.59
CA ASN A 132 -6.83 -5.85 2.83
C ASN A 132 -7.92 -5.64 3.89
N ILE A 133 -9.01 -6.39 3.80
CA ILE A 133 -9.89 -6.65 4.94
C ILE A 133 -9.33 -7.87 5.68
N GLU A 134 -9.25 -7.87 7.01
CA GLU A 134 -8.87 -9.05 7.78
C GLU A 134 -10.07 -9.59 8.55
N ILE A 135 -10.39 -10.86 8.32
CA ILE A 135 -11.38 -11.62 9.08
C ILE A 135 -10.61 -12.37 10.17
N CYS A 136 -10.93 -12.09 11.42
CA CYS A 136 -10.20 -12.54 12.61
C CYS A 136 -10.90 -13.69 13.34
N GLY A 137 -10.20 -14.34 14.26
CA GLY A 137 -10.80 -15.33 15.16
C GLY A 137 -11.00 -16.73 14.56
N LEU A 138 -10.27 -17.08 13.50
CA LEU A 138 -10.34 -18.41 12.89
C LEU A 138 -9.52 -19.40 13.74
N MET A 139 -10.17 -20.43 14.29
CA MET A 139 -9.59 -21.33 15.27
C MET A 139 -8.78 -22.47 14.66
N ASN A 140 -9.11 -22.88 13.42
CA ASN A 140 -8.46 -24.00 12.76
C ASN A 140 -8.38 -23.85 11.23
N ASP A 141 -7.60 -24.72 10.59
CA ASP A 141 -7.40 -24.74 9.14
C ASP A 141 -8.67 -25.07 8.36
N GLY A 142 -9.59 -25.84 8.94
CA GLY A 142 -10.89 -26.18 8.34
C GLY A 142 -11.76 -24.94 8.13
N GLN A 143 -11.84 -24.07 9.14
CA GLN A 143 -12.54 -22.78 9.04
C GLN A 143 -11.88 -21.86 8.00
N MET A 144 -10.54 -21.78 8.00
CA MET A 144 -9.80 -21.00 7.00
C MET A 144 -10.07 -21.50 5.57
N LYS A 145 -10.15 -22.81 5.34
CA LYS A 145 -10.48 -23.38 4.03
C LYS A 145 -11.93 -23.11 3.63
N ALA A 146 -12.88 -23.27 4.57
CA ALA A 146 -14.30 -23.08 4.32
C ALA A 146 -14.62 -21.62 3.96
N ILE A 147 -14.11 -20.65 4.74
CA ILE A 147 -14.33 -19.24 4.46
C ILE A 147 -13.70 -18.80 3.14
N THR A 148 -12.51 -19.32 2.80
CA THR A 148 -11.84 -19.05 1.52
C THR A 148 -12.72 -19.51 0.35
N THR A 149 -13.30 -20.70 0.45
CA THR A 149 -14.18 -21.25 -0.59
C THR A 149 -15.42 -20.35 -0.81
N GLU A 150 -16.04 -19.86 0.27
CA GLU A 150 -17.18 -18.95 0.15
C GLU A 150 -16.79 -17.56 -0.38
N LEU A 151 -15.64 -17.03 0.02
CA LEU A 151 -15.10 -15.79 -0.54
C LEU A 151 -14.85 -15.92 -2.05
N ASN A 152 -14.24 -17.02 -2.49
CA ASN A 152 -14.02 -17.31 -3.91
C ASN A 152 -15.32 -17.42 -4.69
N ALA A 153 -16.35 -18.06 -4.12
CA ALA A 153 -17.68 -18.12 -4.75
C ALA A 153 -18.33 -16.74 -4.93
N MET A 154 -17.94 -15.74 -4.11
CA MET A 154 -18.38 -14.35 -4.24
C MET A 154 -17.52 -13.52 -5.21
N GLY A 155 -16.47 -14.10 -5.78
CA GLY A 155 -15.51 -13.39 -6.64
C GLY A 155 -14.41 -12.63 -5.88
N TYR A 156 -14.26 -12.88 -4.58
CA TYR A 156 -13.12 -12.41 -3.79
C TYR A 156 -12.05 -13.48 -3.74
N ASP A 157 -10.78 -13.05 -3.70
CA ASP A 157 -9.68 -13.94 -3.38
C ASP A 157 -8.98 -13.49 -2.11
N VAL A 158 -8.22 -14.40 -1.52
CA VAL A 158 -7.49 -14.14 -0.28
C VAL A 158 -6.33 -13.20 -0.57
N GLY A 159 -6.05 -12.30 0.37
CA GLY A 159 -4.91 -11.40 0.29
C GLY A 159 -3.59 -12.12 0.46
N SER A 160 -2.50 -11.36 0.60
CA SER A 160 -1.18 -11.97 0.75
C SER A 160 -0.46 -11.65 2.06
N ALA A 161 0.34 -12.64 2.46
CA ALA A 161 1.26 -12.65 3.58
C ALA A 161 2.64 -13.16 3.09
N GLY A 162 3.61 -13.31 4.00
CA GLY A 162 4.90 -13.91 3.64
C GLY A 162 5.78 -13.09 2.69
N ASP A 163 6.63 -13.82 1.98
CA ASP A 163 7.68 -13.34 1.08
C ASP A 163 7.18 -13.35 -0.37
N ALA A 164 6.02 -12.72 -0.57
CA ALA A 164 5.28 -12.62 -1.82
C ALA A 164 5.08 -11.13 -2.20
N ILE A 165 4.55 -10.88 -3.40
CA ILE A 165 3.94 -9.59 -3.71
C ILE A 165 2.75 -9.40 -2.76
N ARG A 166 2.74 -8.25 -2.07
CA ARG A 166 1.66 -7.88 -1.16
C ARG A 166 0.47 -7.34 -1.94
N ASN A 167 -0.75 -7.42 -1.37
CA ASN A 167 -1.90 -6.71 -1.92
C ASN A 167 -1.53 -5.28 -2.31
N ILE A 168 -2.03 -4.85 -3.46
CA ILE A 168 -1.65 -3.60 -4.14
C ILE A 168 -2.69 -2.54 -3.81
N PRO A 169 -2.50 -1.68 -2.80
CA PRO A 169 -3.40 -0.56 -2.54
C PRO A 169 -3.20 0.56 -3.56
N ASP A 170 -4.29 1.28 -3.80
CA ASP A 170 -4.42 2.40 -4.70
C ASP A 170 -5.18 3.55 -4.02
N CYS A 171 -4.97 4.79 -4.51
CA CYS A 171 -5.91 5.86 -4.20
C CYS A 171 -7.19 5.72 -5.04
N MET A 172 -8.21 6.51 -4.71
CA MET A 172 -9.50 6.50 -5.42
C MET A 172 -9.40 6.85 -6.92
N GLY A 173 -8.30 7.48 -7.35
CA GLY A 173 -8.05 7.83 -8.74
C GLY A 173 -9.20 8.61 -9.37
N PRO A 174 -9.49 8.41 -10.67
CA PRO A 174 -10.50 9.18 -11.40
C PRO A 174 -11.93 8.84 -10.98
N ALA A 175 -12.14 7.89 -10.07
CA ALA A 175 -13.49 7.58 -9.59
C ALA A 175 -14.12 8.77 -8.85
N LEU A 176 -13.31 9.54 -8.10
CA LEU A 176 -13.76 10.70 -7.32
C LEU A 176 -12.75 11.85 -7.28
N CYS A 177 -11.61 11.77 -7.96
CA CYS A 177 -10.58 12.81 -7.94
C CYS A 177 -10.30 13.37 -9.33
N GLU A 178 -10.49 14.68 -9.46
CA GLU A 178 -10.20 15.50 -10.64
C GLU A 178 -8.69 15.65 -10.91
N TYR A 179 -7.84 15.46 -9.89
CA TYR A 179 -6.37 15.51 -10.03
C TYR A 179 -5.76 14.22 -10.56
N ALA A 180 -6.56 13.17 -10.80
CA ALA A 180 -6.06 11.88 -11.19
C ALA A 180 -5.41 11.92 -12.57
N VAL A 181 -4.10 11.69 -12.61
CA VAL A 181 -3.29 11.61 -13.81
C VAL A 181 -3.28 10.17 -14.37
N SER A 182 -3.40 9.17 -13.50
CA SER A 182 -3.55 7.77 -13.89
C SER A 182 -4.78 7.12 -13.27
N ASP A 183 -5.43 6.20 -13.99
CA ASP A 183 -6.54 5.38 -13.50
C ASP A 183 -6.04 4.28 -12.55
N THR A 184 -5.80 4.65 -11.28
CA THR A 184 -5.26 3.73 -10.27
C THR A 184 -6.19 2.57 -9.92
N PRO A 185 -7.53 2.71 -9.82
CA PRO A 185 -8.42 1.58 -9.64
C PRO A 185 -8.31 0.55 -10.76
N ARG A 186 -8.29 0.98 -12.01
CA ARG A 186 -8.14 0.07 -13.15
C ARG A 186 -6.77 -0.60 -13.17
N LEU A 187 -5.70 0.15 -12.90
CA LEU A 187 -4.34 -0.39 -12.79
C LEU A 187 -4.23 -1.43 -11.67
N LYS A 188 -4.80 -1.18 -10.50
CA LYS A 188 -4.82 -2.15 -9.40
C LYS A 188 -5.52 -3.44 -9.82
N TYR A 189 -6.69 -3.34 -10.44
CA TYR A 189 -7.42 -4.52 -10.89
C TYR A 189 -6.59 -5.35 -11.87
N PHE A 190 -5.99 -4.69 -12.87
CA PHE A 190 -5.12 -5.33 -13.85
C PHE A 190 -3.91 -5.99 -13.20
N MET A 191 -3.12 -5.24 -12.43
CA MET A 191 -1.89 -5.74 -11.81
C MET A 191 -2.16 -6.87 -10.80
N THR A 192 -3.23 -6.76 -10.00
CA THR A 192 -3.61 -7.83 -9.07
C THR A 192 -3.93 -9.13 -9.79
N LYS A 193 -4.62 -9.05 -10.94
CA LYS A 193 -4.90 -10.24 -11.77
C LYS A 193 -3.65 -10.77 -12.45
N TYR A 194 -2.82 -9.89 -13.01
CA TYR A 194 -1.63 -10.27 -13.76
C TYR A 194 -0.59 -10.97 -12.87
N TYR A 195 -0.43 -10.50 -11.63
CA TYR A 195 0.53 -11.03 -10.66
C TYR A 195 -0.13 -11.88 -9.57
N ILE A 196 -1.29 -12.48 -9.83
CA ILE A 196 -2.02 -13.23 -8.80
C ILE A 196 -1.20 -14.40 -8.25
N ASP A 197 -0.45 -15.09 -9.11
CA ASP A 197 0.42 -16.19 -8.69
C ASP A 197 1.55 -15.69 -7.78
N ASP A 198 2.16 -14.55 -8.10
CA ASP A 198 3.22 -13.93 -7.27
C ASP A 198 2.69 -13.34 -5.95
N ILE A 199 1.38 -13.10 -5.86
CA ILE A 199 0.67 -12.69 -4.65
C ILE A 199 0.35 -13.92 -3.78
N GLN A 200 -0.11 -15.00 -4.41
CA GLN A 200 -0.55 -16.22 -3.73
C GLN A 200 0.61 -17.14 -3.37
N TYR A 201 1.71 -17.18 -4.12
CA TYR A 201 2.79 -18.14 -3.94
C TYR A 201 4.11 -17.43 -3.61
N PRO A 202 4.51 -17.38 -2.33
CA PRO A 202 5.75 -16.72 -1.91
C PRO A 202 6.99 -17.36 -2.56
N ARG A 203 7.66 -16.61 -3.43
CA ARG A 203 8.93 -17.03 -4.07
C ARG A 203 10.10 -16.05 -3.87
N PHE A 204 9.81 -14.81 -3.50
CA PHE A 204 10.83 -13.76 -3.47
C PHE A 204 11.72 -13.85 -2.21
N PRO A 205 12.92 -13.23 -2.21
CA PRO A 205 13.81 -13.22 -1.06
C PRO A 205 13.19 -12.62 0.21
N PHE A 206 12.29 -11.65 0.03
CA PHE A 206 11.38 -11.14 1.05
C PHE A 206 10.13 -10.52 0.40
N LYS A 207 9.26 -9.89 1.21
CA LYS A 207 8.03 -9.26 0.75
C LYS A 207 8.29 -8.10 -0.24
N ILE A 208 7.47 -8.00 -1.27
CA ILE A 208 7.39 -6.83 -2.15
C ILE A 208 6.07 -6.11 -1.89
N LYS A 209 6.12 -4.85 -1.47
CA LYS A 209 4.92 -4.01 -1.39
C LYS A 209 4.82 -3.11 -2.61
N THR A 210 3.72 -3.20 -3.34
CA THR A 210 3.43 -2.28 -4.43
C THR A 210 2.26 -1.40 -4.05
N LYS A 211 2.35 -0.10 -4.34
CA LYS A 211 1.27 0.84 -4.08
C LYS A 211 1.15 1.83 -5.22
N MET A 212 -0.06 2.35 -5.42
CA MET A 212 -0.39 3.24 -6.52
C MET A 212 -0.97 4.56 -6.03
N SER A 213 -0.55 5.65 -6.66
CA SER A 213 -1.12 6.98 -6.46
C SER A 213 -1.36 7.65 -7.80
N GLY A 214 -2.55 8.23 -7.98
CA GLY A 214 -2.96 8.81 -9.25
C GLY A 214 -2.23 10.08 -9.64
N CYS A 215 -1.52 10.73 -8.72
CA CYS A 215 -0.75 11.95 -8.96
C CYS A 215 0.33 12.13 -7.88
N PRO A 216 1.24 13.12 -8.01
CA PRO A 216 2.31 13.38 -7.04
C PRO A 216 1.87 13.78 -5.63
N ASN A 217 0.58 14.07 -5.38
CA ASN A 217 0.05 14.20 -4.01
C ASN A 217 0.21 12.92 -3.18
N ASP A 218 0.37 11.78 -3.85
CA ASP A 218 0.70 10.48 -3.27
C ASP A 218 -0.23 10.02 -2.13
N CYS A 219 -1.56 10.17 -2.30
CA CYS A 219 -2.54 9.73 -1.29
C CYS A 219 -2.45 8.22 -0.96
N GLY A 220 -1.96 7.39 -1.89
CA GLY A 220 -1.68 5.96 -1.68
C GLY A 220 -0.41 5.68 -0.85
N LYS A 221 0.42 6.70 -0.58
CA LYS A 221 1.71 6.61 0.13
C LYS A 221 2.69 5.68 -0.58
N ALA A 222 2.71 5.73 -1.89
CA ALA A 222 3.51 4.87 -2.74
C ALA A 222 5.01 5.11 -2.57
N ILE A 223 5.46 6.36 -2.40
CA ILE A 223 6.89 6.64 -2.24
C ILE A 223 7.43 6.18 -0.87
N LEU A 224 6.58 6.15 0.17
CA LEU A 224 7.01 5.88 1.55
C LEU A 224 6.78 4.43 1.98
N HIS A 225 5.65 3.84 1.59
CA HIS A 225 5.17 2.55 2.13
C HIS A 225 5.22 1.40 1.10
N ALA A 226 5.85 1.60 -0.06
CA ALA A 226 5.97 0.61 -1.12
C ALA A 226 7.44 0.35 -1.50
N ASP A 227 7.79 -0.93 -1.64
CA ASP A 227 9.05 -1.33 -2.27
C ASP A 227 9.06 -0.94 -3.74
N VAL A 228 7.89 -0.95 -4.40
CA VAL A 228 7.68 -0.43 -5.76
C VAL A 228 6.46 0.50 -5.76
N GLY A 229 6.68 1.80 -5.83
CA GLY A 229 5.61 2.80 -5.90
C GLY A 229 5.34 3.24 -7.34
N ILE A 230 4.07 3.19 -7.76
CA ILE A 230 3.62 3.62 -9.09
C ILE A 230 2.84 4.92 -8.92
N ILE A 231 3.34 6.03 -9.45
CA ILE A 231 2.79 7.36 -9.20
C ILE A 231 2.47 8.02 -10.54
N GLY A 232 1.22 8.44 -10.73
CA GLY A 232 0.81 9.19 -11.92
C GLY A 232 1.60 10.49 -12.07
N VAL A 233 2.10 10.75 -13.27
CA VAL A 233 2.87 11.94 -13.63
C VAL A 233 2.50 12.37 -15.05
N PHE A 234 2.73 13.63 -15.41
CA PHE A 234 2.48 14.17 -16.74
C PHE A 234 3.68 14.96 -17.23
N LYS A 235 3.94 14.98 -18.54
CA LYS A 235 5.12 15.63 -19.13
C LYS A 235 4.86 17.06 -19.55
N ASP A 236 3.70 17.33 -20.09
CA ASP A 236 3.29 18.66 -20.51
C ASP A 236 3.03 19.58 -19.30
N LEU A 237 2.71 20.85 -19.58
CA LEU A 237 2.46 21.83 -18.55
C LEU A 237 1.05 21.66 -17.95
N PRO A 238 0.84 22.06 -16.68
CA PRO A 238 -0.51 22.20 -16.15
C PRO A 238 -1.34 23.12 -17.05
N LYS A 239 -2.60 22.76 -17.26
CA LYS A 239 -3.54 23.52 -18.08
C LYS A 239 -4.13 24.64 -17.25
N VAL A 240 -4.05 25.87 -17.73
CA VAL A 240 -4.55 27.07 -17.04
C VAL A 240 -5.75 27.63 -17.82
N ASP A 241 -6.92 27.64 -17.20
CA ASP A 241 -8.08 28.39 -17.67
C ASP A 241 -8.02 29.80 -17.09
N ASN A 242 -7.54 30.76 -17.89
CA ASN A 242 -7.36 32.13 -17.43
C ASN A 242 -8.70 32.86 -17.16
N GLU A 243 -9.78 32.52 -17.86
CA GLU A 243 -11.09 33.12 -17.60
C GLU A 243 -11.62 32.69 -16.23
N ARG A 244 -11.55 31.37 -15.95
CA ARG A 244 -11.92 30.83 -14.64
C ARG A 244 -10.98 31.31 -13.53
N LEU A 245 -9.70 31.52 -13.84
CA LEU A 245 -8.72 32.07 -12.91
C LEU A 245 -9.09 33.51 -12.49
N SER A 246 -9.38 34.40 -13.44
CA SER A 246 -9.79 35.77 -13.15
C SER A 246 -11.03 35.80 -12.25
N LEU A 247 -12.05 34.98 -12.56
CA LEU A 247 -13.25 34.85 -11.73
C LEU A 247 -12.95 34.34 -10.30
N TRP A 248 -11.97 33.45 -10.15
CA TRP A 248 -11.54 32.96 -8.84
C TRP A 248 -10.82 34.07 -8.04
N VAL A 249 -9.96 34.85 -8.68
CA VAL A 249 -9.27 36.00 -8.06
C VAL A 249 -10.28 37.07 -7.63
N GLU A 250 -11.23 37.43 -8.49
CA GLU A 250 -12.30 38.40 -8.17
C GLU A 250 -13.15 38.00 -6.96
N LYS A 251 -13.33 36.69 -6.74
CA LYS A 251 -14.04 36.13 -5.57
C LYS A 251 -13.18 36.07 -4.31
N GLY A 252 -11.97 36.64 -4.32
CA GLY A 252 -11.05 36.66 -3.18
C GLY A 252 -9.98 35.56 -3.21
N GLY A 253 -9.74 34.94 -4.36
CA GLY A 253 -8.63 34.00 -4.56
C GLY A 253 -7.26 34.69 -4.48
N ASP A 254 -6.39 34.20 -3.60
CA ASP A 254 -5.06 34.77 -3.35
C ASP A 254 -4.00 34.13 -4.26
N ILE A 255 -3.92 34.62 -5.51
CA ILE A 255 -2.95 34.11 -6.50
C ILE A 255 -1.50 34.39 -6.11
N GLU A 256 -1.22 35.54 -5.50
CA GLU A 256 0.13 35.91 -5.09
C GLU A 256 0.67 34.95 -4.03
N ARG A 257 -0.16 34.53 -3.08
CA ARG A 257 0.23 33.48 -2.13
C ARG A 257 0.54 32.16 -2.82
N VAL A 258 -0.21 31.77 -3.86
CA VAL A 258 0.07 30.51 -4.56
C VAL A 258 1.40 30.62 -5.33
N ARG A 259 1.62 31.73 -6.04
CA ARG A 259 2.85 32.03 -6.75
C ARG A 259 4.06 32.03 -5.81
N ASN A 260 4.00 32.76 -4.70
CA ASN A 260 5.08 32.90 -3.71
C ASN A 260 5.43 31.58 -2.99
N ASN A 261 4.60 30.55 -3.10
CA ASN A 261 4.85 29.23 -2.54
C ASN A 261 5.18 28.18 -3.61
N CYS A 262 5.29 28.57 -4.89
CA CYS A 262 5.82 27.71 -5.93
C CYS A 262 7.27 27.37 -5.59
N PRO A 263 7.65 26.08 -5.47
CA PRO A 263 8.98 25.71 -4.99
C PRO A 263 10.13 26.08 -5.94
N THR A 264 9.81 26.45 -7.18
CA THR A 264 10.77 26.78 -8.23
C THR A 264 10.44 28.10 -8.93
N ASP A 265 9.57 28.92 -8.34
CA ASP A 265 9.15 30.22 -8.89
C ASP A 265 8.66 30.17 -10.35
N ALA A 266 8.13 29.03 -10.79
CA ALA A 266 7.76 28.75 -12.18
C ALA A 266 6.44 29.43 -12.64
N MET A 267 5.91 30.39 -11.90
CA MET A 267 4.59 30.99 -12.15
C MET A 267 4.74 32.50 -12.37
N ASP A 268 4.28 32.99 -13.52
CA ASP A 268 4.25 34.41 -13.86
C ASP A 268 2.81 34.90 -14.07
N TRP A 269 2.42 35.94 -13.35
CA TRP A 269 1.05 36.48 -13.35
C TRP A 269 1.09 37.98 -13.61
N ASP A 270 0.43 38.42 -14.69
CA ASP A 270 0.42 39.84 -15.10
C ASP A 270 -0.82 40.62 -14.62
N GLY A 271 -1.68 40.00 -13.81
CA GLY A 271 -2.97 40.56 -13.39
C GLY A 271 -4.18 40.07 -14.20
N LYS A 272 -3.96 39.41 -15.35
CA LYS A 272 -5.01 38.84 -16.21
C LYS A 272 -4.71 37.42 -16.66
N ARG A 273 -3.44 37.09 -16.90
CA ARG A 273 -2.98 35.82 -17.45
C ARG A 273 -1.87 35.23 -16.60
N LEU A 274 -1.99 33.95 -16.30
CA LEU A 274 -0.99 33.14 -15.61
C LEU A 274 -0.29 32.26 -16.63
N GLU A 275 1.04 32.38 -16.67
CA GLU A 275 1.91 31.52 -17.46
C GLU A 275 2.76 30.67 -16.52
N ILE A 276 3.02 29.42 -16.93
CA ILE A 276 3.84 28.48 -16.18
C ILE A 276 5.09 28.20 -17.00
N ASP A 277 6.26 28.48 -16.44
CA ASP A 277 7.54 28.14 -17.07
C ASP A 277 7.75 26.62 -17.05
N GLY A 278 7.88 26.04 -18.24
CA GLY A 278 8.07 24.59 -18.43
C GLY A 278 9.44 24.08 -18.01
N GLU A 279 10.47 24.93 -18.02
CA GLU A 279 11.82 24.53 -17.60
C GLU A 279 11.90 24.45 -16.07
N SER A 280 11.28 25.40 -15.37
CA SER A 280 11.29 25.45 -13.90
C SER A 280 10.20 24.59 -13.25
N CYS A 281 9.10 24.27 -13.93
CA CYS A 281 7.98 23.54 -13.31
C CYS A 281 8.34 22.08 -12.97
N VAL A 282 8.38 21.77 -11.68
CA VAL A 282 8.60 20.39 -11.17
C VAL A 282 7.31 19.58 -10.99
N ARG A 283 6.16 20.08 -11.46
CA ARG A 283 4.85 19.39 -11.42
C ARG A 283 4.47 18.91 -10.01
N CYS A 284 4.77 19.72 -8.99
CA CYS A 284 4.57 19.38 -7.58
C CYS A 284 3.10 19.34 -7.10
N MET A 285 2.14 19.59 -8.00
CA MET A 285 0.69 19.71 -7.71
C MET A 285 0.25 20.89 -6.85
N TYR A 286 1.16 21.72 -6.32
CA TYR A 286 0.81 22.78 -5.39
C TYR A 286 -0.21 23.78 -5.96
N CYS A 287 0.04 24.31 -7.17
CA CYS A 287 -0.87 25.24 -7.83
C CYS A 287 -2.22 24.58 -8.19
N ILE A 288 -2.18 23.37 -8.76
CA ILE A 288 -3.37 22.55 -9.09
C ILE A 288 -4.26 22.33 -7.86
N ASN A 289 -3.66 22.04 -6.70
CA ASN A 289 -4.41 21.80 -5.45
C ASN A 289 -5.08 23.07 -4.87
N ARG A 290 -4.64 24.26 -5.27
CA ARG A 290 -5.04 25.54 -4.66
C ARG A 290 -5.92 26.37 -5.57
N ILE A 291 -5.72 26.28 -6.87
CA ILE A 291 -6.39 27.09 -7.88
C ILE A 291 -7.32 26.17 -8.69
N PRO A 292 -8.65 26.30 -8.53
CA PRO A 292 -9.61 25.46 -9.25
C PRO A 292 -9.55 25.56 -10.78
N ALA A 293 -8.92 26.61 -11.30
CA ALA A 293 -8.74 26.87 -12.73
C ALA A 293 -7.50 26.20 -13.34
N ILE A 294 -6.73 25.43 -12.55
CA ILE A 294 -5.53 24.74 -13.02
C ILE A 294 -5.74 23.24 -12.92
N GLU A 295 -5.51 22.54 -14.03
CA GLU A 295 -5.65 21.09 -14.14
C GLU A 295 -4.33 20.42 -14.52
N PRO A 296 -4.13 19.12 -14.21
CA PRO A 296 -3.00 18.36 -14.72
C PRO A 296 -2.97 18.32 -16.25
N GLY A 297 -1.76 18.26 -16.82
CA GLY A 297 -1.54 18.10 -18.26
C GLY A 297 -2.11 16.80 -18.85
N ASP A 298 -2.10 16.70 -20.18
CA ASP A 298 -2.70 15.62 -20.97
C ASP A 298 -1.68 14.54 -21.40
N ASP A 299 -0.38 14.81 -21.44
CA ASP A 299 0.64 13.78 -21.68
C ASP A 299 0.96 13.01 -20.39
N ARG A 300 0.00 12.17 -20.02
CA ARG A 300 -0.03 11.42 -18.76
C ARG A 300 0.69 10.08 -18.87
N GLY A 301 1.29 9.65 -17.77
CA GLY A 301 1.96 8.38 -17.56
C GLY A 301 2.15 8.08 -16.08
N VAL A 302 3.08 7.20 -15.76
CA VAL A 302 3.45 6.88 -14.37
C VAL A 302 4.97 6.93 -14.19
N ALA A 303 5.41 7.39 -13.03
CA ALA A 303 6.76 7.21 -12.54
C ALA A 303 6.80 5.96 -11.63
N ILE A 304 7.89 5.20 -11.72
CA ILE A 304 8.14 4.07 -10.82
C ILE A 304 9.25 4.44 -9.85
N THR A 305 8.92 4.41 -8.56
CA THR A 305 9.85 4.57 -7.45
C THR A 305 10.15 3.21 -6.82
N VAL A 306 11.40 2.97 -6.39
CA VAL A 306 11.83 1.68 -5.85
C VAL A 306 12.60 1.85 -4.54
N GLY A 307 12.38 0.91 -3.61
CA GLY A 307 13.12 0.79 -2.36
C GLY A 307 12.46 1.43 -1.14
N GLY A 308 11.26 2.02 -1.29
CA GLY A 308 10.52 2.63 -0.19
C GLY A 308 10.13 1.61 0.88
N ASN A 309 10.47 1.87 2.14
CA ASN A 309 10.04 1.00 3.24
C ASN A 309 10.22 1.66 4.61
N MET A 310 9.36 1.29 5.57
CA MET A 310 9.44 1.79 6.97
C MET A 310 10.25 0.89 7.91
N LYS A 311 10.45 -0.38 7.54
CA LYS A 311 11.07 -1.43 8.39
C LYS A 311 12.08 -2.23 7.56
N GLY A 312 13.16 -1.58 7.17
CA GLY A 312 14.32 -2.18 6.52
C GLY A 312 15.46 -2.39 7.51
N LYS A 313 16.45 -3.21 7.14
CA LYS A 313 17.62 -3.48 7.99
C LYS A 313 18.39 -2.20 8.30
N TYR A 314 18.51 -1.33 7.30
CA TYR A 314 19.22 -0.05 7.43
C TYR A 314 18.27 1.13 7.69
N GLY A 315 17.18 0.90 8.42
CA GLY A 315 16.20 1.94 8.74
C GLY A 315 15.23 2.28 7.60
N PRO A 316 14.32 3.25 7.86
CA PRO A 316 13.29 3.67 6.92
C PRO A 316 13.88 4.42 5.72
N LYS A 317 13.29 4.22 4.53
CA LYS A 317 13.74 4.79 3.26
C LYS A 317 12.56 5.24 2.43
N LYS A 318 12.72 6.33 1.68
CA LYS A 318 11.82 6.71 0.58
C LYS A 318 12.21 5.94 -0.68
N GLY A 319 11.24 5.67 -1.55
CA GLY A 319 11.51 5.15 -2.88
C GLY A 319 12.33 6.15 -3.70
N LYS A 320 13.29 5.65 -4.46
CA LYS A 320 14.05 6.42 -5.46
C LYS A 320 13.41 6.28 -6.83
N VAL A 321 13.40 7.34 -7.63
CA VAL A 321 12.87 7.31 -8.99
C VAL A 321 13.77 6.43 -9.86
N VAL A 322 13.23 5.31 -10.34
CA VAL A 322 13.92 4.39 -11.27
C VAL A 322 13.48 4.68 -12.68
N PHE A 323 12.18 4.69 -12.93
CA PHE A 323 11.60 5.08 -14.21
C PHE A 323 10.87 6.42 -14.02
N PRO A 324 11.41 7.55 -14.50
CA PRO A 324 10.78 8.87 -14.34
C PRO A 324 9.43 8.97 -15.06
N PHE A 325 9.28 8.27 -16.18
CA PHE A 325 8.03 8.23 -16.94
C PHE A 325 7.91 6.94 -17.75
N ILE A 326 6.76 6.29 -17.65
CA ILE A 326 6.32 5.17 -18.48
C ILE A 326 4.89 5.45 -18.95
N LYS A 327 4.59 5.13 -20.22
CA LYS A 327 3.21 5.22 -20.69
C LYS A 327 2.41 4.03 -20.16
N ALA A 328 1.50 4.29 -19.22
CA ALA A 328 0.59 3.28 -18.69
C ALA A 328 -0.63 3.09 -19.61
N ALA A 329 -0.41 2.72 -20.87
CA ALA A 329 -1.46 2.58 -21.87
C ALA A 329 -2.33 1.33 -21.62
N SER A 330 -3.63 1.56 -21.44
CA SER A 330 -4.62 0.47 -21.33
C SER A 330 -4.86 -0.21 -22.68
N PRO A 331 -5.32 -1.48 -22.74
CA PRO A 331 -5.71 -2.32 -21.61
C PRO A 331 -4.59 -3.23 -21.07
N GLU A 332 -3.48 -3.37 -21.79
CA GLU A 332 -2.43 -4.36 -21.49
C GLU A 332 -1.27 -3.81 -20.64
N TYR A 333 -1.10 -2.48 -20.57
CA TYR A 333 -0.07 -1.82 -19.75
C TYR A 333 1.36 -2.38 -19.96
N LYS A 334 1.69 -2.75 -21.21
CA LYS A 334 2.90 -3.51 -21.57
C LYS A 334 4.19 -2.92 -21.01
N GLU A 335 4.42 -1.62 -21.19
CA GLU A 335 5.64 -0.94 -20.70
C GLU A 335 5.74 -0.98 -19.17
N LEU A 336 4.61 -0.76 -18.48
CA LEU A 336 4.56 -0.83 -17.01
C LEU A 336 4.81 -2.25 -16.51
N VAL A 337 4.22 -3.25 -17.16
CA VAL A 337 4.42 -4.66 -16.82
C VAL A 337 5.88 -5.07 -17.02
N ALA A 338 6.48 -4.70 -18.15
CA ALA A 338 7.87 -4.99 -18.44
C ALA A 338 8.81 -4.37 -17.40
N ALA A 339 8.62 -3.08 -17.07
CA ALA A 339 9.42 -2.39 -16.07
C ALA A 339 9.24 -3.00 -14.66
N TYR A 340 8.00 -3.29 -14.26
CA TYR A 340 7.70 -3.89 -12.96
C TYR A 340 8.27 -5.31 -12.84
N SER A 341 8.05 -6.16 -13.86
CA SER A 341 8.58 -7.52 -13.91
C SER A 341 10.10 -7.52 -13.83
N LYS A 342 10.76 -6.62 -14.56
CA LYS A 342 12.21 -6.51 -14.53
C LYS A 342 12.74 -6.16 -13.13
N ILE A 343 12.08 -5.25 -12.41
CA ILE A 343 12.42 -4.94 -11.01
C ILE A 343 12.26 -6.18 -10.12
N CYS A 344 11.18 -6.94 -10.30
CA CYS A 344 10.92 -8.17 -9.56
C CYS A 344 11.96 -9.26 -9.84
N GLU A 345 12.33 -9.47 -11.10
CA GLU A 345 13.38 -10.41 -11.54
C GLU A 345 14.73 -10.05 -10.92
N VAL A 346 15.18 -8.80 -11.04
CA VAL A 346 16.44 -8.33 -10.45
C VAL A 346 16.45 -8.54 -8.94
N TYR A 347 15.31 -8.33 -8.28
CA TYR A 347 15.20 -8.59 -6.86
C TYR A 347 15.28 -10.07 -6.51
N ASP A 348 14.64 -10.93 -7.29
CA ASP A 348 14.64 -12.38 -7.10
C ASP A 348 16.06 -12.96 -7.27
N ASP A 349 16.77 -12.54 -8.30
CA ASP A 349 18.10 -13.04 -8.66
C ASP A 349 19.20 -12.58 -7.68
N HIS A 350 19.10 -11.36 -7.16
CA HIS A 350 20.20 -10.72 -6.41
C HIS A 350 19.89 -10.44 -4.93
N GLY A 351 18.63 -10.55 -4.52
CA GLY A 351 18.19 -10.30 -3.15
C GLY A 351 18.63 -11.42 -2.20
N LYS A 352 19.17 -11.05 -1.04
CA LYS A 352 19.48 -12.03 0.01
C LYS A 352 18.22 -12.39 0.79
N LYS A 353 18.22 -13.58 1.42
CA LYS A 353 17.11 -14.02 2.29
C LYS A 353 16.78 -12.96 3.34
N LYS A 354 15.50 -12.55 3.39
CA LYS A 354 14.96 -11.49 4.28
C LYS A 354 15.57 -10.10 4.08
N GLU A 355 16.22 -9.84 2.96
CA GLU A 355 16.67 -8.51 2.55
C GLU A 355 15.54 -7.79 1.81
N ARG A 356 15.22 -6.54 2.16
CA ARG A 356 14.22 -5.76 1.42
C ARG A 356 14.81 -5.17 0.14
N LEU A 357 13.97 -4.89 -0.85
CA LEU A 357 14.41 -4.31 -2.12
C LEU A 357 15.22 -3.01 -1.94
N GLY A 358 14.81 -2.12 -1.04
CA GLY A 358 15.59 -0.92 -0.73
C GLY A 358 16.93 -1.18 -0.03
N ASP A 359 17.05 -2.30 0.70
CA ASP A 359 18.32 -2.72 1.30
C ASP A 359 19.25 -3.36 0.24
N LEU A 360 18.69 -4.12 -0.72
CA LEU A 360 19.42 -4.59 -1.91
C LEU A 360 20.04 -3.40 -2.67
N MET A 361 19.23 -2.40 -3.02
CA MET A 361 19.71 -1.20 -3.72
C MET A 361 20.83 -0.48 -2.98
N GLN A 362 20.75 -0.41 -1.64
CA GLN A 362 21.79 0.21 -0.83
C GLN A 362 23.07 -0.62 -0.79
N ARG A 363 22.96 -1.96 -0.79
CA ARG A 363 24.09 -2.87 -0.77
C ARG A 363 24.85 -2.90 -2.09
N VAL A 364 24.15 -2.92 -3.21
CA VAL A 364 24.76 -3.12 -4.54
C VAL A 364 25.14 -1.81 -5.23
N GLY A 365 24.58 -0.68 -4.78
CA GLY A 365 24.70 0.59 -5.49
C GLY A 365 23.46 0.86 -6.34
N PHE A 366 23.06 2.12 -6.41
CA PHE A 366 21.85 2.50 -7.14
C PHE A 366 22.08 2.49 -8.65
N ASP A 367 23.26 2.94 -9.09
CA ASP A 367 23.80 2.77 -10.44
C ASP A 367 23.75 1.33 -10.93
N LYS A 368 24.29 0.38 -10.14
CA LYS A 368 24.28 -1.04 -10.51
C LYS A 368 22.86 -1.60 -10.60
N PHE A 369 21.98 -1.16 -9.70
CA PHE A 369 20.57 -1.54 -9.76
C PHE A 369 19.87 -1.01 -11.02
N LEU A 370 20.16 0.23 -11.45
CA LEU A 370 19.63 0.80 -12.69
C LEU A 370 20.14 0.00 -13.91
N GLU A 371 21.44 -0.34 -13.94
CA GLU A 371 22.04 -1.19 -14.98
C GLU A 371 21.32 -2.55 -15.08
N TRP A 372 21.13 -3.25 -13.95
CA TRP A 372 20.42 -4.52 -13.93
C TRP A 372 18.95 -4.41 -14.37
N CYS A 373 18.31 -3.27 -14.12
CA CYS A 373 16.97 -2.98 -14.61
C CYS A 373 16.94 -2.51 -16.07
N ALA A 374 18.08 -2.46 -16.76
CA ALA A 374 18.24 -1.91 -18.11
C ALA A 374 17.71 -0.47 -18.24
N VAL A 375 17.98 0.35 -17.23
CA VAL A 375 17.58 1.76 -17.18
C VAL A 375 18.74 2.64 -17.54
N GLU A 376 18.56 3.48 -18.56
CA GLU A 376 19.51 4.54 -18.87
C GLU A 376 19.53 5.57 -17.72
N VAL A 377 20.74 5.88 -17.25
CA VAL A 377 20.92 6.76 -16.09
C VAL A 377 20.71 8.21 -16.51
N THR A 378 19.78 8.90 -15.84
CA THR A 378 19.48 10.32 -16.08
C THR A 378 19.61 11.14 -14.80
N THR A 379 19.64 12.47 -14.93
CA THR A 379 19.64 13.38 -13.77
C THR A 379 18.38 13.22 -12.90
N MET A 380 17.25 12.81 -13.49
CA MET A 380 15.98 12.59 -12.77
C MET A 380 16.05 11.43 -11.76
N ASN A 381 17.03 10.53 -11.88
CA ASN A 381 17.20 9.44 -10.94
C ASN A 381 17.80 9.89 -9.60
N PHE A 382 18.43 11.08 -9.54
CA PHE A 382 19.17 11.55 -8.37
C PHE A 382 18.66 12.89 -7.88
N SER A 383 18.60 13.07 -6.56
CA SER A 383 18.30 14.39 -5.95
C SER A 383 19.47 15.37 -6.02
N SER A 384 20.69 14.84 -6.10
CA SER A 384 21.93 15.60 -6.18
C SER A 384 23.08 14.69 -6.60
N PRO A 385 24.13 15.23 -7.23
CA PRO A 385 25.36 14.50 -7.47
C PRO A 385 26.01 14.06 -6.15
N ARG A 386 26.80 12.99 -6.21
CA ARG A 386 27.63 12.58 -5.08
C ARG A 386 28.64 13.68 -4.73
N ARG A 387 28.95 13.82 -3.44
CA ARG A 387 29.91 14.82 -2.94
C ARG A 387 31.28 14.26 -2.56
N ASN A 388 31.44 12.94 -2.61
CA ASN A 388 32.71 12.26 -2.34
C ASN A 388 33.35 11.79 -3.65
N THR A 389 34.67 11.54 -3.61
CA THR A 389 35.50 11.22 -4.77
C THR A 389 35.70 9.72 -5.01
N PHE A 390 34.96 8.85 -4.32
CA PHE A 390 35.13 7.39 -4.42
C PHE A 390 34.41 6.81 -5.65
N TYR A 391 34.81 7.26 -6.84
CA TYR A 391 34.31 6.71 -8.10
C TYR A 391 34.79 5.29 -8.30
N HIS A 392 33.90 4.44 -8.81
CA HIS A 392 34.24 3.11 -9.30
C HIS A 392 34.17 3.18 -10.81
N TRP A 393 35.21 2.70 -11.47
CA TRP A 393 35.29 2.63 -12.92
C TRP A 393 35.28 1.16 -13.31
N SER A 394 34.61 0.84 -14.41
CA SER A 394 34.75 -0.48 -15.03
C SER A 394 36.15 -0.63 -15.60
N THR A 395 36.61 -1.88 -15.75
CA THR A 395 37.89 -2.18 -16.40
C THR A 395 37.95 -1.65 -17.84
N GLU A 396 36.81 -1.54 -18.52
CA GLU A 396 36.70 -0.98 -19.87
C GLU A 396 36.92 0.54 -19.89
N GLU A 397 36.36 1.26 -18.91
CA GLU A 397 36.56 2.70 -18.74
C GLU A 397 38.01 3.02 -18.32
N GLU A 398 38.60 2.20 -17.44
CA GLU A 398 40.01 2.35 -17.02
C GLU A 398 40.99 2.05 -18.18
N ALA A 399 40.63 1.14 -19.09
CA ALA A 399 41.42 0.81 -20.27
C ALA A 399 41.38 1.91 -21.36
N GLY A 400 40.59 2.97 -21.18
CA GLY A 400 40.71 4.21 -21.96
C GLY A 400 39.94 4.27 -23.27
N GLY A 401 38.77 3.63 -23.40
CA GLY A 401 37.81 3.93 -24.48
C GLY A 401 38.41 3.96 -25.90
N LEU A 402 39.33 3.05 -26.20
CA LEU A 402 39.92 2.85 -27.54
C LEU A 402 39.65 1.43 -28.00
N HIS A 403 38.39 1.16 -28.35
CA HIS A 403 38.04 0.16 -29.35
C HIS A 403 36.83 0.69 -30.13
N ASP A 404 37.19 1.38 -31.23
CA ASP A 404 36.44 1.81 -32.43
C ASP A 404 35.15 2.63 -32.30
#